data_AF-A0AAW8EYT6-F1
#
_entry.id   AF-A0AAW8EYT6-F1
#
_cell.length_a   1.000
_cell.length_b   1.000
_cell.length_c   1.000
_cell.angle_alpha   90.00
_cell.angle_beta   90.00
_cell.angle_gamma   90.00
#
_symmetry.space_group_name_H-M   'P 1'
#
loop_
_entity.id
_entity.type
_entity.pdbx_description
1 polymer ?
#
loop_
_entity_poly.entity_id
_entity_poly.type
_entity_poly.pdbx_seq_one_letter_code
_entity_poly.pdbx_strand_id
1 'polypeptide(L)'
;MDREQLATLPTPDQWTFVRGRIAEAAVELDSALRGLHAQLRGLDTREALLSASQNWTIVADQCRTMIACAPVEDREIHAAIGAAIDSAAAAYDERNRYMHDLLAADVDDELIPDPGHIRQRGDFYLLRLTQKAGVPGVTVVTLEQAIAVVVKLSAETWRLRAARGYLAGRTTWRSLLLGVVEGEWDGTATWTFGGSEPDD
;
A
#
# COMPACT_ATOMS: atom_id res chain seq x y z
N MET A 1 -5.34 9.81 15.60
CA MET A 1 -5.63 11.20 15.23
C MET A 1 -6.44 11.17 13.95
N ASP A 2 -7.62 11.76 13.98
CA ASP A 2 -8.49 11.85 12.80
C ASP A 2 -7.99 12.92 11.80
N ARG A 3 -8.64 13.02 10.65
CA ARG A 3 -8.26 13.98 9.59
C ARG A 3 -8.57 15.42 9.97
N GLU A 4 -9.60 15.66 10.77
CA GLU A 4 -9.98 17.00 11.19
C GLU A 4 -8.92 17.58 12.13
N GLN A 5 -8.44 16.78 13.07
CA GLN A 5 -7.33 17.09 13.96
C GLN A 5 -6.03 17.34 13.17
N LEU A 6 -5.72 16.51 12.18
CA LEU A 6 -4.56 16.71 11.30
C LEU A 6 -4.58 18.10 10.65
N ALA A 7 -5.74 18.53 10.14
CA ALA A 7 -5.88 19.82 9.44
C ALA A 7 -5.62 21.04 10.35
N THR A 8 -5.68 20.88 11.67
CA THR A 8 -5.38 21.96 12.63
C THR A 8 -3.89 22.15 12.90
N LEU A 9 -3.04 21.21 12.48
CA LEU A 9 -1.59 21.28 12.70
C LEU A 9 -0.90 22.22 11.69
N PRO A 10 0.27 22.78 12.03
CA PRO A 10 1.16 23.39 11.05
C PRO A 10 1.49 22.43 9.89
N THR A 11 1.62 22.94 8.66
CA THR A 11 1.90 22.12 7.47
C THR A 11 3.10 21.16 7.61
N PRO A 12 4.24 21.53 8.24
CA PRO A 12 5.34 20.60 8.49
C PRO A 12 4.97 19.40 9.36
N ASP A 13 4.15 19.65 10.38
CA ASP A 13 3.69 18.62 11.32
C ASP A 13 2.69 17.69 10.65
N GLN A 14 1.83 18.24 9.77
CA GLN A 14 0.94 17.43 8.94
C GLN A 14 1.73 16.43 8.08
N TRP A 15 2.76 16.91 7.38
CA TRP A 15 3.61 16.04 6.55
C TRP A 15 4.34 14.98 7.36
N THR A 16 4.88 15.35 8.52
CA THR A 16 5.56 14.42 9.42
C THR A 16 4.60 13.32 9.89
N PHE A 17 3.39 13.71 10.30
CA PHE A 17 2.35 12.77 10.73
C PHE A 17 1.93 11.82 9.60
N VAL A 18 1.64 12.36 8.41
CA VAL A 18 1.20 11.55 7.26
C VAL A 18 2.28 10.56 6.83
N ARG A 19 3.56 10.93 6.88
CA ARG A 19 4.67 9.99 6.63
C ARG A 19 4.72 8.87 7.64
N GLY A 20 4.53 9.17 8.93
CA GLY A 20 4.39 8.16 9.98
C GLY A 20 3.26 7.17 9.67
N ARG A 21 2.10 7.67 9.24
CA ARG A 21 0.97 6.83 8.84
C ARG A 21 1.22 6.01 7.58
N ILE A 22 1.93 6.55 6.58
CA ILE A 22 2.35 5.77 5.40
C ILE A 22 3.27 4.63 5.84
N ALA A 23 4.25 4.90 6.70
CA ALA A 23 5.17 3.88 7.20
C ALA A 23 4.43 2.76 7.96
N GLU A 24 3.52 3.13 8.86
CA GLU A 24 2.70 2.18 9.62
C GLU A 24 1.81 1.33 8.70
N ALA A 25 1.03 1.95 7.82
CA ALA A 25 0.16 1.25 6.88
C ALA A 25 0.95 0.31 5.96
N ALA A 26 2.19 0.68 5.62
CA ALA A 26 3.02 -0.16 4.77
C ALA A 26 3.66 -1.34 5.51
N VAL A 27 3.89 -1.22 6.83
CA VAL A 27 4.25 -2.37 7.69
C VAL A 27 3.05 -3.31 7.83
N GLU A 28 1.83 -2.79 7.97
CA GLU A 28 0.63 -3.61 7.99
C GLU A 28 0.43 -4.39 6.68
N LEU A 29 0.64 -3.73 5.56
CA LEU A 29 0.58 -4.34 4.23
C LEU A 29 1.64 -5.46 4.07
N ASP A 30 2.88 -5.20 4.51
CA ASP A 30 3.97 -6.20 4.54
C ASP A 30 3.57 -7.43 5.38
N SER A 31 3.04 -7.20 6.58
CA SER A 31 2.54 -8.26 7.46
C SER A 31 1.42 -9.08 6.81
N ALA A 32 0.48 -8.42 6.12
CA ALA A 32 -0.61 -9.10 5.40
C ALA A 32 -0.07 -9.97 4.25
N LEU A 33 0.92 -9.48 3.48
CA LEU A 33 1.55 -10.25 2.42
C LEU A 33 2.29 -11.47 2.96
N ARG A 34 3.02 -11.35 4.08
CA ARG A 34 3.66 -12.49 4.74
C ARG A 34 2.65 -13.51 5.25
N GLY A 35 1.50 -13.03 5.74
CA GLY A 35 0.36 -13.86 6.09
C GLY A 35 -0.17 -14.68 4.92
N LEU A 36 -0.35 -14.04 3.77
CA LEU A 36 -0.74 -14.72 2.53
C LEU A 36 0.33 -15.72 2.07
N HIS A 37 1.61 -15.33 2.11
CA HIS A 37 2.73 -16.20 1.76
C HIS A 37 2.76 -17.48 2.61
N ALA A 38 2.57 -17.38 3.93
CA ALA A 38 2.50 -18.55 4.81
C ALA A 38 1.28 -19.44 4.45
N GLN A 39 0.12 -18.83 4.23
CA GLN A 39 -1.10 -19.54 3.90
C GLN A 39 -1.02 -20.28 2.57
N LEU A 40 -0.39 -19.70 1.55
CA LEU A 40 -0.13 -20.35 0.25
C LEU A 40 0.76 -21.59 0.37
N ARG A 41 1.53 -21.71 1.46
CA ARG A 41 2.31 -22.91 1.80
C ARG A 41 1.56 -23.90 2.69
N GLY A 42 0.30 -23.61 3.01
CA GLY A 42 -0.51 -24.40 3.95
C GLY A 42 -0.03 -24.28 5.41
N LEU A 43 0.64 -23.18 5.76
CA LEU A 43 1.19 -22.95 7.10
C LEU A 43 0.48 -21.79 7.80
N ASP A 44 0.24 -21.92 9.10
CA ASP A 44 -0.42 -20.91 9.94
C ASP A 44 0.38 -20.55 11.21
N THR A 45 1.58 -21.13 11.38
CA THR A 45 2.41 -20.90 12.56
C THR A 45 3.09 -19.53 12.55
N ARG A 46 3.45 -19.04 13.73
CA ARG A 46 4.20 -17.78 13.88
C ARG A 46 5.53 -17.82 13.14
N GLU A 47 6.22 -18.95 13.19
CA GLU A 47 7.50 -19.16 12.50
C GLU A 47 7.33 -19.06 10.99
N ALA A 48 6.21 -19.56 10.43
CA ALA A 48 5.92 -19.46 9.01
C ALA A 48 5.75 -18.00 8.54
N LEU A 49 5.09 -17.16 9.35
CA LEU A 49 4.93 -15.73 9.07
C LEU A 49 6.29 -15.00 9.04
N LEU A 50 7.22 -15.40 9.91
CA LEU A 50 8.56 -14.82 10.00
C LEU A 50 9.55 -15.42 8.98
N SER A 51 9.22 -16.55 8.38
CA SER A 51 10.09 -17.25 7.41
C SER A 51 10.15 -16.60 6.03
N ALA A 52 9.20 -15.72 5.71
CA ALA A 52 9.20 -14.97 4.47
C ALA A 52 10.39 -14.00 4.41
N SER A 53 10.90 -13.76 3.21
CA SER A 53 11.96 -12.77 2.98
C SER A 53 11.57 -11.40 3.56
N GLN A 54 12.56 -10.65 4.05
CA GLN A 54 12.33 -9.25 4.45
C GLN A 54 12.17 -8.31 3.24
N ASN A 55 12.53 -8.77 2.04
CA ASN A 55 12.39 -8.00 0.82
C ASN A 55 10.98 -8.20 0.23
N TRP A 56 10.18 -7.14 0.25
CA TRP A 56 8.82 -7.12 -0.28
C TRP A 56 8.68 -7.68 -1.69
N THR A 57 9.53 -7.24 -2.63
CA THR A 57 9.46 -7.65 -4.04
C THR A 57 9.63 -9.15 -4.17
N ILE A 58 10.58 -9.73 -3.43
CA ILE A 58 10.82 -11.18 -3.42
C ILE A 58 9.58 -11.92 -2.91
N VAL A 59 8.97 -11.46 -1.81
CA VAL A 59 7.77 -12.12 -1.25
C VAL A 59 6.58 -12.00 -2.21
N ALA A 60 6.38 -10.84 -2.84
CA ALA A 60 5.28 -10.65 -3.80
C ALA A 60 5.42 -11.58 -5.01
N ASP A 61 6.63 -11.72 -5.56
CA ASP A 61 6.91 -12.63 -6.68
C ASP A 61 6.75 -14.11 -6.29
N GLN A 62 7.15 -14.46 -5.07
CA GLN A 62 6.90 -15.79 -4.52
C GLN A 62 5.39 -16.06 -4.39
N CYS A 63 4.61 -15.11 -3.87
CA CYS A 63 3.15 -15.22 -3.80
C CYS A 63 2.52 -15.39 -5.19
N ARG A 64 2.94 -14.63 -6.20
CA ARG A 64 2.49 -14.79 -7.60
C ARG A 64 2.76 -16.18 -8.14
N THR A 65 3.97 -16.69 -7.90
CA THR A 65 4.37 -18.04 -8.34
C THR A 65 3.55 -19.11 -7.63
N MET A 66 3.34 -18.97 -6.33
CA MET A 66 2.58 -19.94 -5.54
C MET A 66 1.09 -19.94 -5.92
N ILE A 67 0.45 -18.78 -6.10
CA ILE A 67 -0.96 -18.74 -6.50
C ILE A 67 -1.16 -19.33 -7.90
N ALA A 68 -0.23 -19.10 -8.84
CA ALA A 68 -0.31 -19.68 -10.18
C ALA A 68 -0.33 -21.23 -10.17
N CYS A 69 0.27 -21.84 -9.15
CA CYS A 69 0.31 -23.30 -8.96
C CYS A 69 -0.72 -23.81 -7.92
N ALA A 70 -1.46 -22.92 -7.26
CA ALA A 70 -2.37 -23.31 -6.18
C ALA A 70 -3.63 -24.00 -6.74
N PRO A 71 -4.11 -25.08 -6.10
CA PRO A 71 -5.32 -25.78 -6.51
C PRO A 71 -6.58 -25.04 -6.02
N VAL A 72 -6.80 -23.81 -6.50
CA VAL A 72 -8.03 -23.05 -6.24
C VAL A 72 -9.02 -23.37 -7.36
N GLU A 73 -10.06 -24.14 -7.06
CA GLU A 73 -11.05 -24.59 -8.06
C GLU A 73 -11.87 -23.42 -8.63
N ASP A 74 -12.19 -22.44 -7.79
CA ASP A 74 -12.91 -21.25 -8.20
C ASP A 74 -11.98 -20.28 -8.96
N ARG A 75 -12.16 -20.21 -10.28
CA ARG A 75 -11.38 -19.36 -11.18
C ARG A 75 -11.52 -17.87 -10.88
N GLU A 76 -12.69 -17.43 -10.41
CA GLU A 76 -12.93 -16.03 -10.06
C GLU A 76 -12.10 -15.65 -8.84
N ILE A 77 -12.10 -16.52 -7.83
CA ILE A 77 -11.29 -16.32 -6.62
C ILE A 77 -9.80 -16.40 -6.93
N HIS A 78 -9.39 -17.36 -7.73
CA HIS A 78 -8.00 -17.49 -8.16
C HIS A 78 -7.49 -16.19 -8.80
N ALA A 79 -8.28 -15.64 -9.73
CA ALA A 79 -7.98 -14.36 -10.36
C ALA A 79 -7.97 -13.19 -9.37
N ALA A 80 -8.93 -13.14 -8.44
CA ALA A 80 -9.03 -12.10 -7.44
C ALA A 80 -7.82 -12.08 -6.46
N ILE A 81 -7.32 -13.26 -6.05
CA ILE A 81 -6.10 -13.34 -5.22
C ILE A 81 -4.89 -12.81 -5.99
N GLY A 82 -4.74 -13.19 -7.26
CA GLY A 82 -3.67 -12.66 -8.12
C GLY A 82 -3.74 -11.14 -8.24
N ALA A 83 -4.94 -10.60 -8.51
CA ALA A 83 -5.17 -9.16 -8.61
C ALA A 83 -4.89 -8.42 -7.30
N ALA A 84 -5.21 -9.02 -6.14
CA ALA A 84 -4.90 -8.44 -4.84
C ALA A 84 -3.38 -8.33 -4.61
N ILE A 85 -2.59 -9.33 -5.01
CA ILE A 85 -1.12 -9.29 -4.92
C ILE A 85 -0.56 -8.17 -5.82
N ASP A 86 -1.06 -8.06 -7.05
CA ASP A 86 -0.59 -7.05 -8.00
C ASP A 86 -0.97 -5.62 -7.59
N SER A 87 -2.20 -5.43 -7.11
CA SER A 87 -2.66 -4.13 -6.62
C SER A 87 -1.90 -3.70 -5.35
N ALA A 88 -1.64 -4.64 -4.44
CA ALA A 88 -0.80 -4.40 -3.27
C ALA A 88 0.64 -4.01 -3.64
N ALA A 89 1.25 -4.68 -4.64
CA ALA A 89 2.58 -4.33 -5.13
C ALA A 89 2.61 -2.91 -5.70
N ALA A 90 1.62 -2.53 -6.50
CA ALA A 90 1.50 -1.19 -7.05
C ALA A 90 1.32 -0.12 -5.96
N ALA A 91 0.52 -0.40 -4.92
CA ALA A 91 0.36 0.50 -3.77
C ALA A 91 1.66 0.65 -2.95
N TYR A 92 2.39 -0.45 -2.75
CA TYR A 92 3.67 -0.44 -2.07
C TYR A 92 4.73 0.36 -2.84
N ASP A 93 4.75 0.25 -4.16
CA ASP A 93 5.66 1.04 -4.99
C ASP A 93 5.30 2.54 -4.98
N GLU A 94 4.01 2.87 -5.01
CA GLU A 94 3.54 4.25 -4.94
C GLU A 94 3.97 4.94 -3.63
N ARG A 95 3.97 4.22 -2.50
CA ARG A 95 4.43 4.73 -1.21
C ARG A 95 5.87 5.24 -1.27
N ASN A 96 6.72 4.64 -2.11
CA ASN A 96 8.16 4.91 -2.12
C ASN A 96 8.43 6.36 -2.51
N ARG A 97 7.53 6.96 -3.30
CA ARG A 97 7.57 8.39 -3.64
C ARG A 97 7.46 9.32 -2.43
N TYR A 98 6.83 8.88 -1.35
CA TYR A 98 6.66 9.69 -0.14
C TYR A 98 7.65 9.34 0.97
N MET A 99 8.27 8.15 0.89
CA MET A 99 9.25 7.65 1.86
C MET A 99 10.71 7.88 1.44
N HIS A 100 11.01 7.83 0.13
CA HIS A 100 12.38 7.90 -0.40
C HIS A 100 12.73 9.24 -1.07
N ASP A 101 11.77 9.96 -1.65
CA ASP A 101 12.02 11.25 -2.32
C ASP A 101 12.09 12.43 -1.31
N LEU A 102 12.76 12.19 -0.18
CA LEU A 102 12.99 13.14 0.91
C LEU A 102 13.59 14.46 0.41
N LEU A 103 12.77 15.51 0.23
CA LEU A 103 13.22 16.88 0.46
C LEU A 103 12.19 17.63 1.28
N ALA A 104 12.31 17.47 2.60
CA ALA A 104 12.04 18.55 3.54
C ALA A 104 13.42 19.12 3.90
N ALA A 105 13.91 20.06 3.11
CA ALA A 105 15.10 20.82 3.45
C ALA A 105 14.94 22.24 2.90
N ASP A 106 15.20 23.21 3.77
CA ASP A 106 15.63 24.54 3.38
C ASP A 106 16.86 24.36 2.49
N VAL A 107 16.72 24.60 1.18
CA VAL A 107 17.87 24.52 0.26
C VAL A 107 18.50 25.90 0.25
N ASP A 108 19.48 26.10 1.14
CA ASP A 108 20.39 27.24 1.07
C ASP A 108 21.06 27.26 -0.32
N ASP A 109 20.63 28.23 -1.11
CA ASP A 109 21.26 28.99 -2.21
C ASP A 109 22.14 28.37 -3.31
N GLU A 110 22.50 27.08 -3.36
CA GLU A 110 23.47 26.63 -4.40
C GLU A 110 23.03 25.49 -5.35
N LEU A 111 21.82 24.93 -5.22
CA LEU A 111 21.39 23.79 -6.06
C LEU A 111 19.93 23.86 -6.52
N ILE A 112 19.40 25.04 -6.86
CA ILE A 112 18.05 25.15 -7.43
C ILE A 112 18.09 24.85 -8.93
N PRO A 113 17.54 23.71 -9.44
CA PRO A 113 17.34 23.54 -10.87
C PRO A 113 16.23 24.50 -11.33
N ASP A 114 16.56 25.37 -12.29
CA ASP A 114 15.66 26.28 -13.03
C ASP A 114 14.38 26.74 -12.30
N PRO A 115 14.34 28.00 -11.79
CA PRO A 115 13.19 28.61 -11.13
C PRO A 115 11.87 28.55 -11.91
N GLY A 116 11.89 28.33 -13.22
CA GLY A 116 10.68 28.12 -14.04
C GLY A 116 9.95 26.79 -13.78
N HIS A 117 10.65 25.79 -13.22
CA HIS A 117 10.13 24.43 -12.99
C HIS A 117 9.74 24.17 -11.53
N ILE A 118 10.11 25.08 -10.63
CA ILE A 118 9.85 24.97 -9.20
C ILE A 118 8.84 26.05 -8.82
N ARG A 119 7.56 25.68 -8.72
CA ARG A 119 6.55 26.58 -8.18
C ARG A 119 6.57 26.55 -6.66
N GLN A 120 7.08 27.63 -6.08
CA GLN A 120 6.94 27.92 -4.66
C GLN A 120 5.45 28.00 -4.28
N ARG A 121 5.05 27.28 -3.23
CA ARG A 121 3.78 27.49 -2.52
C ARG A 121 4.06 27.56 -1.03
N GLY A 122 4.18 28.78 -0.50
CA GLY A 122 4.60 29.01 0.89
C GLY A 122 6.11 28.77 1.08
N ASP A 123 6.49 28.14 2.20
CA ASP A 123 7.89 28.02 2.63
C ASP A 123 8.58 26.70 2.19
N PHE A 124 8.03 25.97 1.21
CA PHE A 124 8.51 24.62 0.89
C PHE A 124 8.76 24.37 -0.60
N TYR A 125 9.83 23.62 -0.85
CA TYR A 125 10.18 23.00 -2.13
C TYR A 125 10.42 21.51 -1.91
N LEU A 126 9.86 20.65 -2.76
CA LEU A 126 10.07 19.20 -2.69
C LEU A 126 10.73 18.75 -4.00
N LEU A 127 12.02 18.42 -3.94
CA LEU A 127 12.76 17.91 -5.09
C LEU A 127 13.03 16.41 -4.94
N ARG A 128 13.19 15.72 -6.08
CA ARG A 128 13.60 14.32 -6.12
C ARG A 128 15.12 14.23 -6.26
N LEU A 129 15.79 13.65 -5.26
CA LEU A 129 17.22 13.35 -5.31
C LEU A 129 17.44 12.03 -6.07
N THR A 130 17.35 12.05 -7.40
CA THR A 130 18.08 11.15 -8.33
C THR A 130 17.53 11.30 -9.76
N GLN A 131 18.35 11.85 -10.65
CA GLN A 131 18.11 11.76 -12.09
C GLN A 131 18.56 10.38 -12.58
N LYS A 132 17.60 9.49 -12.86
CA LYS A 132 17.83 8.36 -13.77
C LYS A 132 17.50 8.85 -15.18
N ALA A 133 18.42 8.70 -16.12
CA ALA A 133 18.22 9.13 -17.51
C ALA A 133 16.92 8.53 -18.09
N GLY A 134 16.04 9.39 -18.63
CA GLY A 134 14.79 8.97 -19.29
C GLY A 134 13.50 9.00 -18.46
N VAL A 135 13.51 9.55 -17.24
CA VAL A 135 12.29 9.70 -16.41
C VAL A 135 11.82 11.17 -16.41
N PRO A 136 10.51 11.46 -16.56
CA PRO A 136 10.00 12.84 -16.60
C PRO A 136 10.32 13.60 -15.32
N GLY A 137 10.47 14.92 -15.47
CA GLY A 137 10.94 15.85 -14.45
C GLY A 137 10.10 15.92 -13.17
N VAL A 138 10.60 16.75 -12.26
CA VAL A 138 10.03 17.11 -10.95
C VAL A 138 8.50 17.02 -10.97
N THR A 139 7.95 16.10 -10.18
CA THR A 139 6.49 15.94 -10.08
C THR A 139 6.04 16.37 -8.70
N VAL A 140 5.32 17.48 -8.64
CA VAL A 140 4.74 18.04 -7.41
C VAL A 140 3.87 16.97 -6.74
N VAL A 141 4.01 16.82 -5.41
CA VAL A 141 3.16 15.97 -4.56
C VAL A 141 2.36 16.84 -3.61
N THR A 142 1.12 16.43 -3.33
CA THR A 142 0.25 17.12 -2.35
C THR A 142 0.04 16.26 -1.12
N LEU A 143 -0.33 16.91 0.00
CA LEU A 143 -0.69 16.20 1.23
C LEU A 143 -1.91 15.29 1.02
N GLU A 144 -2.88 15.72 0.22
CA GLU A 144 -4.05 14.91 -0.16
C GLU A 144 -3.65 13.63 -0.89
N GLN A 145 -2.67 13.69 -1.80
CA GLN A 145 -2.16 12.50 -2.48
C GLN A 145 -1.44 11.56 -1.50
N ALA A 146 -0.67 12.11 -0.55
CA ALA A 146 -0.03 11.30 0.50
C ALA A 146 -1.06 10.62 1.41
N ILE A 147 -2.16 11.32 1.75
CA ILE A 147 -3.29 10.76 2.51
C ILE A 147 -4.00 9.67 1.69
N ALA A 148 -4.17 9.87 0.38
CA ALA A 148 -4.76 8.86 -0.50
C ALA A 148 -3.91 7.59 -0.57
N VAL A 149 -2.58 7.70 -0.48
CA VAL A 149 -1.71 6.53 -0.36
C VAL A 149 -1.98 5.74 0.91
N VAL A 150 -2.20 6.38 2.06
CA VAL A 150 -2.56 5.66 3.30
C VAL A 150 -3.85 4.87 3.14
N VAL A 151 -4.88 5.51 2.58
CA VAL A 151 -6.18 4.87 2.27
C VAL A 151 -6.00 3.67 1.35
N LYS A 152 -5.21 3.84 0.29
CA LYS A 152 -4.92 2.77 -0.67
C LYS A 152 -4.19 1.60 0.00
N LEU A 153 -3.15 1.88 0.79
CA LEU A 153 -2.42 0.84 1.53
C LEU A 153 -3.35 0.07 2.49
N SER A 154 -4.28 0.77 3.16
CA SER A 154 -5.30 0.12 4.00
C SER A 154 -6.18 -0.82 3.18
N ALA A 155 -6.75 -0.35 2.07
CA ALA A 155 -7.60 -1.17 1.20
C ALA A 155 -6.90 -2.45 0.72
N GLU A 156 -5.66 -2.32 0.24
CA GLU A 156 -4.89 -3.48 -0.24
C GLU A 156 -4.49 -4.42 0.91
N THR A 157 -4.26 -3.90 2.11
CA THR A 157 -4.02 -4.73 3.31
C THR A 157 -5.22 -5.62 3.57
N TRP A 158 -6.44 -5.08 3.49
CA TRP A 158 -7.67 -5.84 3.69
C TRP A 158 -7.91 -6.86 2.58
N ARG A 159 -7.60 -6.54 1.32
CA ARG A 159 -7.66 -7.52 0.21
C ARG A 159 -6.71 -8.69 0.40
N LEU A 160 -5.47 -8.44 0.82
CA LEU A 160 -4.53 -9.53 1.14
C LEU A 160 -4.99 -10.37 2.34
N ARG A 161 -5.58 -9.74 3.36
CA ARG A 161 -6.19 -10.44 4.51
C ARG A 161 -7.37 -11.31 4.07
N ALA A 162 -8.21 -10.85 3.14
CA ALA A 162 -9.30 -11.64 2.59
C ALA A 162 -8.81 -12.81 1.74
N ALA A 163 -7.80 -12.61 0.89
CA ALA A 163 -7.15 -13.69 0.15
C ALA A 163 -6.63 -14.79 1.10
N ARG A 164 -5.93 -14.38 2.16
CA ARG A 164 -5.48 -15.30 3.22
C ARG A 164 -6.66 -16.00 3.90
N GLY A 165 -7.69 -15.25 4.30
CA GLY A 165 -8.86 -15.78 4.99
C GLY A 165 -9.61 -16.82 4.16
N TYR A 166 -9.78 -16.55 2.87
CA TYR A 166 -10.38 -17.48 1.91
C TYR A 166 -9.56 -18.77 1.81
N LEU A 167 -8.24 -18.68 1.63
CA LEU A 167 -7.35 -19.84 1.56
C LEU A 167 -7.27 -20.63 2.88
N ALA A 168 -7.63 -20.02 4.00
CA ALA A 168 -7.77 -20.68 5.30
C ALA A 168 -9.14 -21.36 5.50
N GLY A 169 -10.00 -21.38 4.47
CA GLY A 169 -11.31 -22.03 4.51
C GLY A 169 -12.44 -21.19 5.10
N ARG A 170 -12.25 -19.86 5.25
CA ARG A 170 -13.30 -18.97 5.75
C ARG A 170 -14.02 -18.29 4.58
N THR A 171 -15.24 -18.76 4.29
CA THR A 171 -16.10 -18.28 3.17
C THR A 171 -16.51 -16.82 3.30
N THR A 172 -16.61 -16.30 4.53
CA THR A 172 -16.97 -14.89 4.83
C THR A 172 -16.03 -13.85 4.19
N TRP A 173 -14.83 -14.25 3.78
CA TRP A 173 -13.88 -13.36 3.09
C TRP A 173 -14.13 -13.25 1.58
N ARG A 174 -15.03 -14.07 1.03
CA ARG A 174 -15.38 -14.06 -0.40
C ARG A 174 -15.92 -12.69 -0.82
N SER A 175 -16.86 -12.14 -0.06
CA SER A 175 -17.49 -10.85 -0.39
C SER A 175 -16.49 -9.69 -0.34
N LEU A 176 -15.50 -9.72 0.57
CA LEU A 176 -14.42 -8.74 0.58
C LEU A 176 -13.49 -8.91 -0.62
N LEU A 177 -13.06 -10.14 -0.89
CA LEU A 177 -12.09 -10.44 -1.95
C LEU A 177 -12.63 -10.13 -3.36
N LEU A 178 -13.91 -10.38 -3.59
CA LEU A 178 -14.59 -10.10 -4.87
C LEU A 178 -15.26 -8.71 -4.91
N GLY A 179 -15.35 -8.04 -3.76
CA GLY A 179 -16.01 -6.75 -3.63
C GLY A 179 -15.14 -5.56 -3.99
N VAL A 180 -15.78 -4.38 -4.00
CA VAL A 180 -15.08 -3.11 -4.04
C VAL A 180 -14.70 -2.74 -2.62
N VAL A 181 -13.40 -2.68 -2.34
CA VAL A 181 -12.84 -2.39 -1.01
C VAL A 181 -12.38 -0.94 -0.95
N GLU A 182 -12.86 -0.21 0.04
CA GLU A 182 -12.47 1.17 0.33
C GLU A 182 -11.76 1.21 1.68
N GLY A 183 -10.48 1.55 1.66
CA GLY A 183 -9.70 1.71 2.88
C GLY A 183 -9.99 3.04 3.56
N GLU A 184 -9.88 3.06 4.88
CA GLU A 184 -10.05 4.25 5.69
C GLU A 184 -8.72 4.75 6.26
N TRP A 185 -8.72 6.01 6.69
CA TRP A 185 -7.54 6.68 7.24
C TRP A 185 -7.01 6.01 8.52
N ASP A 186 -7.89 5.41 9.29
CA ASP A 186 -7.56 4.74 10.55
C ASP A 186 -7.00 3.32 10.36
N GLY A 187 -6.99 2.80 9.13
CA GLY A 187 -6.54 1.44 8.82
C GLY A 187 -7.67 0.41 8.73
N THR A 188 -8.92 0.83 8.95
CA THR A 188 -10.09 -0.01 8.65
C THR A 188 -10.41 0.01 7.15
N ALA A 189 -11.36 -0.82 6.72
CA ALA A 189 -11.89 -0.78 5.38
C ALA A 189 -13.37 -1.17 5.38
N THR A 190 -14.11 -0.58 4.47
CA THR A 190 -15.47 -0.99 4.11
C THR A 190 -15.45 -1.68 2.75
N TRP A 191 -16.42 -2.54 2.48
CA TRP A 191 -16.56 -3.14 1.16
C TRP A 191 -18.01 -3.33 0.78
N THR A 192 -18.23 -3.34 -0.53
CA THR A 192 -19.54 -3.68 -1.12
C THR A 192 -19.36 -4.86 -2.07
N PHE A 193 -20.29 -5.82 -1.99
CA PHE A 193 -20.32 -6.99 -2.86
C PHE A 193 -21.71 -7.12 -3.48
N GLY A 194 -21.76 -7.13 -4.81
CA GLY A 194 -23.01 -7.20 -5.57
C GLY A 194 -23.46 -8.62 -5.94
N GLY A 195 -22.73 -9.65 -5.50
CA GLY A 195 -23.03 -11.06 -5.79
C GLY A 195 -23.82 -11.73 -4.68
N SER A 196 -24.28 -12.95 -4.94
CA SER A 196 -24.91 -13.83 -3.94
C SER A 196 -23.83 -14.40 -3.01
N GLU A 197 -24.01 -14.30 -1.69
CA GLU A 197 -23.18 -15.07 -0.76
C GLU A 197 -23.57 -16.56 -0.86
N PRO A 198 -22.60 -17.49 -0.85
CA PRO A 198 -22.92 -18.90 -0.78
C PRO A 198 -23.60 -19.19 0.57
N ASP A 199 -24.75 -19.87 0.55
CA ASP A 199 -25.40 -20.37 1.77
C ASP A 199 -24.43 -21.35 2.46
N ASP A 200 -24.02 -21.02 3.69
CA ASP A 200 -23.14 -21.85 4.54
C ASP A 200 -23.76 -23.22 4.88
#